data_AF-A0A1B9F1V2-F1
#
_entry.id   AF-A0A1B9F1V2-F1
#
_cell.length_a   1.000
_cell.length_b   1.000
_cell.length_c   1.000
_cell.angle_alpha   90.00
_cell.angle_beta   90.00
_cell.angle_gamma   90.00
#
_symmetry.space_group_name_H-M   'P 1'
#
loop_
_entity.id
_entity.type
_entity.pdbx_description
1 polymer ?
#
loop_
_entity_poly.entity_id
_entity_poly.type
_entity_poly.pdbx_seq_one_letter_code
_entity_poly.pdbx_strand_id
1 'polypeptide(L)'
;MTPAEGMRAHLDLQGGRPHGVLLPIHWGTFNLAPHAWAEPGEWTKDAGEEAEQPVAFPRPGEPFEPAGILPVEPWWRPLSPALAHPWRLSGEQTGSGRGPAPAARGDLDLAGER
;
A
#
# COMPACT_ATOMS: atom_id res chain seq x y z
N MET A 1 -8.34 -5.72 -8.48
CA MET A 1 -7.75 -5.67 -7.13
C MET A 1 -7.16 -4.30 -6.95
N THR A 2 -7.57 -3.60 -5.89
CA THR A 2 -6.95 -2.31 -5.53
C THR A 2 -5.60 -2.55 -4.83
N PRO A 3 -4.70 -1.56 -4.79
CA PRO A 3 -3.49 -1.60 -3.97
C PRO A 3 -3.72 -1.99 -2.51
N ALA A 4 -4.75 -1.47 -1.85
CA ALA A 4 -5.10 -1.83 -0.47
C ALA A 4 -5.54 -3.31 -0.34
N GLU A 5 -6.31 -3.82 -1.31
CA GLU A 5 -6.67 -5.24 -1.36
C GLU A 5 -5.43 -6.13 -1.59
N GLY A 6 -4.50 -5.69 -2.44
CA GLY A 6 -3.23 -6.40 -2.67
C GLY A 6 -2.34 -6.45 -1.43
N MET A 7 -2.26 -5.35 -0.69
CA MET A 7 -1.55 -5.29 0.59
C MET A 7 -2.18 -6.25 1.61
N ARG A 8 -3.52 -6.24 1.75
CA ARG A 8 -4.22 -7.16 2.64
C ARG A 8 -3.96 -8.62 2.25
N ALA A 9 -4.05 -8.96 0.97
CA ALA A 9 -3.77 -10.30 0.50
C ALA A 9 -2.33 -10.75 0.81
N HIS A 10 -1.35 -9.84 0.69
CA HIS A 10 0.04 -10.12 1.09
C HIS A 10 0.14 -10.46 2.58
N LEU A 11 -0.45 -9.62 3.44
CA LEU A 11 -0.44 -9.82 4.90
C LEU A 11 -1.17 -11.10 5.31
N ASP A 12 -2.30 -11.42 4.68
CA ASP A 12 -3.04 -12.66 4.94
C ASP A 12 -2.15 -13.89 4.68
N LEU A 13 -1.35 -13.87 3.61
CA LEU A 13 -0.37 -14.93 3.30
C LEU A 13 0.80 -14.98 4.30
N GLN A 14 1.09 -13.87 4.98
CA GLN A 14 2.10 -13.78 6.05
C GLN A 14 1.52 -14.07 7.45
N GLY A 15 0.30 -14.58 7.55
CA GLY A 15 -0.36 -14.84 8.84
C GLY A 15 -0.76 -13.55 9.58
N GLY A 16 -1.09 -12.50 8.84
CA GLY A 16 -1.58 -11.22 9.35
C GLY A 16 -0.52 -10.31 9.97
N ARG A 17 0.77 -10.63 9.80
CA ARG A 17 1.88 -9.83 10.34
C ARG A 17 2.81 -9.36 9.22
N PRO A 18 3.33 -8.12 9.28
CA PRO A 18 4.24 -7.62 8.26
C PRO A 18 5.54 -8.42 8.25
N HIS A 19 5.83 -9.10 7.13
CA HIS A 19 7.12 -9.73 6.86
C HIS A 19 7.26 -10.07 5.37
N GLY A 20 8.46 -10.48 4.96
CA GLY A 20 8.80 -10.63 3.54
C GLY A 20 8.78 -9.29 2.81
N VAL A 21 8.85 -9.33 1.48
CA VAL A 21 8.84 -8.14 0.62
C VAL A 21 7.68 -8.22 -0.35
N LEU A 22 6.84 -7.18 -0.39
CA LEU A 22 5.84 -7.01 -1.42
C LEU A 22 6.48 -6.37 -2.67
N LEU A 23 6.24 -6.96 -3.84
CA LEU A 23 6.59 -6.38 -5.14
C LEU A 23 5.29 -6.14 -5.91
N PRO A 24 4.84 -4.88 -6.11
CA PRO A 24 3.69 -4.59 -6.95
C PRO A 24 4.00 -4.94 -8.40
N ILE A 25 3.10 -5.74 -8.99
CA ILE A 25 3.12 -6.11 -10.40
C ILE A 25 1.87 -5.55 -11.10
N HIS A 26 1.76 -5.74 -12.41
CA HIS A 26 0.67 -5.21 -13.26
C HIS A 26 0.58 -3.67 -13.35
N TRP A 27 1.60 -2.95 -12.90
CA TRP A 27 1.75 -1.50 -13.01
C TRP A 27 3.17 -1.14 -13.54
N GLY A 28 3.40 0.12 -13.90
CA GLY A 28 4.73 0.67 -14.20
C GLY A 28 5.18 0.56 -15.67
N THR A 29 4.36 -0.03 -16.55
CA THR A 29 4.68 -0.19 -18.00
C THR A 29 3.56 0.32 -18.90
N PHE A 30 2.38 -0.30 -18.86
CA PHE A 30 1.23 0.03 -19.70
C PHE A 30 0.11 0.68 -18.90
N ASN A 31 -0.67 1.54 -19.57
CA ASN A 31 -1.92 2.05 -19.00
C ASN A 31 -3.10 1.20 -19.46
N LEU A 32 -3.62 0.36 -18.57
CA LEU A 32 -4.69 -0.62 -18.87
C LEU A 32 -6.00 -0.32 -18.11
N ALA A 33 -6.08 0.83 -17.45
CA ALA A 33 -7.23 1.23 -16.64
C ALA A 33 -7.40 2.76 -16.64
N PRO A 34 -8.59 3.29 -16.31
CA PRO A 34 -8.87 4.73 -16.44
C PRO A 34 -8.28 5.60 -15.32
N HIS A 35 -7.66 5.01 -14.30
CA HIS A 35 -7.00 5.76 -13.22
C HIS A 35 -5.73 6.47 -13.73
N ALA A 36 -5.22 7.44 -12.98
CA ALA A 36 -3.95 8.08 -13.34
C ALA A 36 -2.81 7.06 -13.28
N TRP A 37 -1.83 7.17 -14.18
CA TRP A 37 -0.79 6.15 -14.31
C TRP A 37 0.01 5.94 -13.01
N ALA A 38 0.37 7.00 -12.28
CA ALA A 38 1.11 6.89 -11.02
C ALA A 38 0.27 6.47 -9.80
N GLU A 39 -1.06 6.46 -9.92
CA GLU A 39 -1.96 6.25 -8.78
C GLU A 39 -1.74 4.90 -8.06
N PRO A 40 -1.55 3.76 -8.75
CA PRO A 40 -1.31 2.49 -8.06
C PRO A 40 0.01 2.47 -7.30
N GLY A 41 1.07 3.08 -7.84
CA GLY A 41 2.38 3.15 -7.19
C GLY A 41 2.32 3.96 -5.89
N GLU A 42 1.70 5.15 -5.93
CA GLU A 42 1.49 5.97 -4.73
C GLU A 42 0.64 5.25 -3.67
N TRP A 43 -0.47 4.66 -4.10
CA TRP A 43 -1.38 3.98 -3.17
C TRP A 43 -0.75 2.73 -2.55
N THR A 44 -0.02 1.91 -3.33
CA THR A 44 0.72 0.77 -2.75
C THR A 44 1.78 1.24 -1.75
N LYS A 45 2.49 2.34 -2.04
CA LYS A 45 3.50 2.89 -1.14
C LYS A 45 2.87 3.36 0.19
N ASP A 46 1.78 4.11 0.12
CA ASP A 46 1.02 4.56 1.28
C ASP A 46 0.50 3.38 2.13
N ALA A 47 -0.11 2.38 1.47
CA ALA A 47 -0.61 1.18 2.16
C ALA A 47 0.52 0.35 2.80
N GLY A 48 1.71 0.34 2.20
CA GLY A 48 2.90 -0.33 2.76
C GLY A 48 3.45 0.38 3.98
N GLU A 49 3.52 1.72 3.93
CA GLU A 49 3.93 2.55 5.07
C GLU A 49 2.95 2.39 6.25
N GLU A 50 1.64 2.43 6.00
CA GLU A 50 0.62 2.25 7.03
C GLU A 50 0.66 0.86 7.68
N ALA A 51 0.97 -0.18 6.90
CA ALA A 51 1.06 -1.55 7.38
C ALA A 51 2.44 -1.92 7.96
N GLU A 52 3.43 -1.01 7.94
CA GLU A 52 4.83 -1.31 8.26
C GLU A 52 5.38 -2.51 7.45
N GLN A 53 4.87 -2.71 6.23
CA GLN A 53 5.24 -3.82 5.35
C GLN A 53 6.32 -3.37 4.37
N PRO A 54 7.48 -4.05 4.31
CA PRO A 54 8.47 -3.78 3.28
C PRO A 54 7.89 -3.96 1.87
N VAL A 55 8.00 -2.90 1.05
CA VAL A 55 7.60 -2.90 -0.35
C VAL A 55 8.79 -2.47 -1.21
N ALA A 56 9.07 -3.23 -2.26
CA ALA A 56 10.09 -2.89 -3.25
C ALA A 56 9.44 -2.30 -4.51
N PHE A 57 10.01 -1.21 -4.99
CA PHE A 57 9.63 -0.48 -6.19
C PHE A 57 10.82 -0.36 -7.17
N PRO A 58 11.33 -1.48 -7.72
CA PRO A 58 12.39 -1.43 -8.71
C PRO A 58 11.92 -0.68 -9.96
N ARG A 59 12.83 0.04 -10.62
CA ARG A 59 12.58 0.53 -11.98
C ARG A 59 12.45 -0.66 -12.94
N PRO A 60 11.72 -0.53 -14.06
CA PRO A 60 11.68 -1.59 -15.06
C PRO A 60 13.09 -2.02 -15.50
N GLY A 61 13.44 -3.28 -15.23
CA GLY A 61 14.76 -3.84 -15.53
C GLY A 61 15.81 -3.71 -14.42
N GLU A 62 15.51 -3.06 -13.30
CA GLU A 62 16.41 -2.96 -12.14
C GLU A 62 16.40 -4.27 -11.31
N PRO A 63 17.54 -4.95 -11.15
CA PRO A 63 17.63 -6.13 -10.30
C PRO A 63 17.72 -5.75 -8.82
N PHE A 64 17.13 -6.55 -7.93
CA PHE A 64 17.32 -6.44 -6.49
C PHE A 64 17.15 -7.81 -5.81
N GLU A 65 17.70 -7.95 -4.61
CA GLU A 65 17.53 -9.15 -3.77
C GLU A 65 16.59 -8.82 -2.59
N PRO A 66 15.57 -9.65 -2.29
CA PRO A 66 14.65 -9.38 -1.17
C PRO A 66 15.32 -9.31 0.21
N ALA A 67 16.45 -10.01 0.39
CA ALA A 67 17.26 -9.96 1.61
C ALA A 67 18.29 -8.81 1.63
N GLY A 68 18.35 -8.01 0.55
CA GLY A 68 19.31 -6.93 0.38
C GLY A 68 18.70 -5.54 0.62
N ILE A 69 19.28 -4.53 -0.05
CA ILE A 69 18.76 -3.17 -0.04
C ILE A 69 17.55 -3.12 -0.97
N LEU A 70 16.38 -2.76 -0.45
CA LEU A 70 15.17 -2.65 -1.24
C LEU A 70 15.13 -1.31 -2.00
N PRO A 71 14.79 -1.32 -3.30
CA PRO A 71 14.54 -0.09 -4.03
C PRO A 71 13.21 0.50 -3.54
N VAL A 72 13.25 1.53 -2.69
CA VAL A 72 12.03 2.15 -2.11
C VAL A 72 11.69 3.51 -2.73
N GLU A 73 12.52 3.98 -3.66
CA GLU A 73 12.38 5.29 -4.28
C GLU A 73 11.16 5.36 -5.20
N PRO A 74 10.27 6.36 -5.06
CA PRO A 74 9.10 6.53 -5.92
C PRO A 74 9.47 7.11 -7.30
N TRP A 75 10.22 6.34 -8.09
CA TRP A 75 10.80 6.74 -9.39
C TRP A 75 9.78 7.20 -10.44
N TRP A 76 8.50 6.88 -10.27
CA TRP A 76 7.41 7.27 -11.16
C TRP A 76 6.96 8.71 -10.98
N ARG A 77 7.20 9.32 -9.81
CA ARG A 77 6.81 10.71 -9.50
C ARG A 77 7.33 11.71 -10.54
N PRO A 78 8.62 11.72 -10.93
CA PRO A 78 9.12 12.63 -11.96
C PRO A 78 8.61 12.32 -13.38
N LEU A 79 7.97 11.16 -13.59
CA LEU A 79 7.47 10.72 -14.90
C LEU A 79 5.96 10.91 -15.06
N SER A 80 5.27 11.35 -14.00
CA SER A 80 3.81 11.50 -13.96
C SER A 80 3.40 12.95 -13.75
N PRO A 81 2.26 13.39 -14.32
CA PRO A 81 1.58 14.59 -13.85
C PRO A 81 1.25 14.50 -12.35
N ALA A 82 1.07 15.65 -11.72
CA ALA A 82 0.59 15.74 -10.34
C ALA A 82 -0.78 15.06 -10.21
N LEU A 83 -0.92 14.21 -9.18
CA LEU A 83 -2.17 13.52 -8.88
C LEU A 83 -3.11 14.43 -8.08
N ALA A 84 -4.40 14.39 -8.38
CA ALA A 84 -5.42 15.15 -7.67
C ALA A 84 -5.89 14.47 -6.36
N HIS A 85 -5.65 13.16 -6.21
CA HIS A 85 -6.01 12.41 -5.01
C HIS A 85 -4.85 12.40 -4.00
N PRO A 86 -5.04 12.96 -2.80
CA PRO A 86 -4.06 12.85 -1.74
C PRO A 86 -4.24 11.50 -1.04
N TRP A 87 -3.47 10.50 -1.48
CA TRP A 87 -2.97 9.48 -0.53
C TRP A 87 -2.19 10.21 0.58
N ARG A 88 -1.92 9.61 1.75
CA ARG A 88 -1.11 10.29 2.77
C ARG A 88 0.29 10.54 2.17
N LEU A 89 0.48 11.72 1.59
CA LEU A 89 1.78 12.20 1.14
C LEU A 89 2.55 12.49 2.43
N SER A 90 3.30 11.49 2.91
CA SER A 90 4.22 11.61 4.02
C SER A 90 5.10 12.85 3.81
N GLY A 91 4.74 13.95 4.49
CA GLY A 91 5.35 15.27 4.33
C GLY A 91 4.60 16.44 4.97
N GLU A 92 3.26 16.47 4.95
CA GLU A 92 2.50 17.58 5.55
C GLU A 92 1.25 17.07 6.29
N GLN A 93 1.38 16.90 7.61
CA GLN A 93 0.32 17.16 8.60
C GLN A 93 0.91 17.15 10.02
N THR A 94 1.81 18.08 10.31
CA THR A 94 1.98 18.56 11.69
C THR A 94 0.80 19.49 12.02
N GLY A 95 -0.15 18.98 12.80
CA GLY A 95 -1.03 19.80 13.64
C GLY A 95 -2.45 20.07 13.13
N SER A 96 -3.40 19.21 13.50
CA SER A 96 -4.73 19.64 13.96
C SER A 96 -5.44 18.41 14.55
N GLY A 97 -5.76 18.46 15.83
CA GLY A 97 -6.22 17.31 16.60
C GLY A 97 -7.72 17.01 16.41
N ARG A 98 -8.05 15.73 16.42
CA ARG A 98 -9.27 15.20 17.04
C ARG A 98 -9.10 13.68 17.26
N GLY A 99 -8.92 13.27 18.50
CA GLY A 99 -8.87 11.84 18.84
C GLY A 99 -10.26 11.19 18.64
N PRO A 100 -10.36 9.95 18.14
CA PRO A 100 -11.62 9.25 18.07
C PRO A 100 -12.01 8.61 19.41
N ALA A 101 -13.29 8.74 19.76
CA ALA A 101 -13.97 8.20 20.93
C ALA A 101 -14.10 6.65 20.88
N PRO A 102 -14.24 5.96 22.02
CA PRO A 102 -14.15 4.50 22.09
C PRO A 102 -15.33 3.79 21.41
N ALA A 103 -15.01 2.67 20.76
CA ALA A 103 -15.92 1.78 20.04
C ALA A 103 -16.90 1.05 20.97
N ALA A 104 -18.18 1.05 20.62
CA ALA A 104 -19.19 0.21 21.25
C ALA A 104 -19.00 -1.26 20.81
N ARG A 105 -18.79 -2.14 21.78
CA ARG A 105 -18.81 -3.60 21.58
C ARG A 105 -20.26 -4.05 21.42
N GLY A 106 -20.61 -4.52 20.23
CA GLY A 106 -21.83 -5.30 19.98
C GLY A 106 -21.43 -6.74 19.70
N ASP A 107 -21.94 -7.66 20.51
CA ASP A 107 -21.78 -9.12 20.40
C ASP A 107 -22.14 -9.61 18.99
N LEU A 108 -21.22 -10.34 18.36
CA LEU A 108 -21.51 -11.21 17.22
C LEU A 108 -21.47 -12.66 17.73
N ASP A 109 -22.61 -13.11 18.27
CA ASP A 109 -22.88 -14.52 18.48
C ASP A 109 -23.29 -15.15 17.14
N LEU A 110 -22.38 -15.92 16.55
CA LEU A 110 -22.63 -16.75 15.38
C LEU A 110 -21.98 -18.13 15.59
N ALA A 111 -22.56 -18.96 16.45
CA ALA A 111 -22.33 -20.41 16.38
C ALA A 111 -23.46 -21.24 17.01
N GLY A 112 -24.13 -22.03 16.17
CA GLY A 112 -24.57 -23.38 16.52
C GLY A 112 -26.06 -23.55 16.79
N GLU A 113 -26.74 -24.32 15.95
CA GLU A 113 -27.41 -25.58 16.33
C GLU A 113 -28.19 -26.17 15.13
N ARG A 114 -27.67 -27.26 14.58
CA ARG A 114 -28.44 -28.40 14.10
C ARG A 114 -27.67 -29.68 14.37
#